data_AF-A0A8H6KND8-F1
#
_entry.id   AF-A0A8H6KND8-F1
#
_cell.length_a   1.000
_cell.length_b   1.000
_cell.length_c   1.000
_cell.angle_alpha   90.00
_cell.angle_beta   90.00
_cell.angle_gamma   90.00
#
_symmetry.space_group_name_H-M   'P 1'
#
loop_
_entity.id
_entity.type
_entity.pdbx_description
1 polymer ?
#
loop_
_entity_poly.entity_id
_entity_poly.type
_entity_poly.pdbx_seq_one_letter_code
_entity_poly.pdbx_strand_id
1 'polypeptide(L)'
;MTAAVQTETDAPKQEEWTFVKSKSRFRRRPPRVPTPTTTTASKTDEPRTYKSTADITAEYETFKTRWRETPCHGKIRELVRQNVGTHRRVRRAVCLGVGTFDPEDGGWDAKRRSHIQLDGFLTVVEVLCTPTAAEIYSESIPCSFQEPRFTPNDAEFLTNLGHEVVESPRAFEAVDEDTLVFAIHMYRPIYEAALEKALPAMFVGTGWDVWDGVGTLKEGEFKCMSDMHDSHKQFEFPQDGTYTSFSSTCLYWRPKSEELPSEGIEDAKVETEAVEEKEESKDSTEERKEGEPEAEAPSRSHA
;
A
#
# COMPACT_ATOMS: atom_id res chain seq x y z
N MET A 1 30.01 -12.45 58.31
CA MET A 1 28.68 -11.85 58.42
C MET A 1 28.45 -11.05 57.14
N THR A 2 27.85 -11.69 56.13
CA THR A 2 26.43 -11.50 55.68
C THR A 2 26.25 -10.18 54.94
N ALA A 3 26.24 -10.20 53.60
CA ALA A 3 25.05 -10.21 52.71
C ALA A 3 24.45 -8.78 52.56
N ALA A 4 23.99 -8.28 51.41
CA ALA A 4 23.46 -8.91 50.21
C ALA A 4 23.58 -7.98 48.98
N VAL A 5 23.51 -8.64 47.81
CA VAL A 5 23.27 -8.11 46.47
C VAL A 5 21.84 -7.57 46.34
N GLN A 6 21.65 -6.44 45.66
CA GLN A 6 20.43 -6.19 44.89
C GLN A 6 20.77 -5.56 43.54
N THR A 7 20.48 -6.35 42.51
CA THR A 7 20.35 -6.01 41.10
C THR A 7 19.04 -5.26 40.88
N GLU A 8 19.06 -4.10 40.23
CA GLU A 8 17.86 -3.54 39.59
C GLU A 8 18.04 -3.58 38.08
N THR A 9 17.17 -4.40 37.50
CA THR A 9 16.87 -4.63 36.09
C THR A 9 16.43 -3.35 35.39
N ASP A 10 17.18 -2.95 34.36
CA ASP A 10 16.73 -1.99 33.35
C ASP A 10 15.69 -2.67 32.45
N ALA A 11 14.43 -2.27 32.58
CA ALA A 11 13.36 -2.62 31.65
C ALA A 11 13.28 -1.52 30.57
N PRO A 12 13.11 -1.86 29.27
CA PRO A 12 13.06 -0.87 28.21
C PRO A 12 11.76 -0.06 28.31
N LYS A 13 11.90 1.27 28.35
CA LYS A 13 10.79 2.21 28.27
C LYS A 13 10.17 2.11 26.88
N GLN A 14 8.88 1.78 26.83
CA GLN A 14 8.07 1.90 25.62
C GLN A 14 8.07 3.38 25.16
N GLU A 15 8.54 3.63 23.95
CA GLU A 15 8.50 4.95 23.32
C GLU A 15 7.09 5.24 22.83
N GLU A 16 6.34 5.94 23.69
CA GLU A 16 5.02 6.51 23.41
C GLU A 16 5.20 7.76 22.53
N TRP A 17 4.58 7.76 21.33
CA TRP A 17 4.71 8.84 20.36
C TRP A 17 4.27 10.20 20.93
N THR A 18 5.14 11.21 20.80
CA THR A 18 4.88 12.56 21.32
C THR A 18 3.96 13.35 20.39
N PHE A 19 2.73 13.64 20.84
CA PHE A 19 1.82 14.56 20.16
C PHE A 19 2.25 16.02 20.37
N VAL A 20 2.76 16.67 19.32
CA VAL A 20 3.16 18.09 19.37
C VAL A 20 1.93 18.98 19.20
N LYS A 21 1.40 19.51 20.30
CA LYS A 21 0.48 20.67 20.25
C LYS A 21 1.26 21.92 19.84
N SER A 22 0.81 22.60 18.80
CA SER A 22 1.44 23.84 18.32
C SER A 22 1.42 24.92 19.41
N LYS A 23 2.60 25.34 19.87
CA LYS A 23 2.76 26.48 20.79
C LYS A 23 2.79 27.77 19.99
N SER A 24 1.66 28.47 19.91
CA SER A 24 1.63 29.87 19.50
C SER A 24 2.45 30.72 20.47
N ARG A 25 3.59 31.23 20.01
CA ARG A 25 4.37 32.27 20.69
C ARG A 25 4.66 33.41 19.71
N PHE A 26 3.80 34.42 19.69
CA PHE A 26 4.26 35.79 19.57
C PHE A 26 3.43 36.71 20.47
N ARG A 27 4.12 37.31 21.46
CA ARG A 27 3.55 38.27 22.40
C ARG A 27 3.47 39.65 21.75
N ARG A 28 2.27 40.21 21.60
CA ARG A 28 2.01 41.66 21.70
C ARG A 28 0.77 41.87 22.58
N ARG A 29 0.82 42.84 23.50
CA ARG A 29 -0.19 43.08 24.54
C ARG A 29 -1.57 43.42 23.94
N PRO A 30 -2.68 42.85 24.44
CA PRO A 30 -4.03 43.20 24.01
C PRO A 30 -4.55 44.49 24.69
N PRO A 31 -5.47 45.25 24.07
CA PRO A 31 -6.26 46.29 24.73
C PRO A 31 -7.18 45.68 25.81
N ARG A 32 -7.51 46.48 26.84
CA ARG A 32 -8.26 46.07 28.05
C ARG A 32 -9.63 45.44 27.73
N VAL A 33 -9.87 44.30 28.37
CA VAL A 33 -11.11 43.50 28.37
C VAL A 33 -12.07 44.01 29.46
N PRO A 34 -13.38 44.18 29.21
CA PRO A 34 -14.41 44.17 30.25
C PRO A 34 -14.62 42.75 30.80
N THR A 35 -14.73 42.64 32.12
CA THR A 35 -14.77 41.42 32.95
C THR A 35 -15.85 40.38 32.58
N PRO A 36 -15.64 39.11 32.98
CA PRO A 36 -16.16 37.93 32.31
C PRO A 36 -17.56 37.54 32.79
N THR A 37 -18.47 37.36 31.85
CA THR A 37 -19.62 36.47 32.00
C THR A 37 -19.60 35.54 30.83
N THR A 38 -19.10 34.32 31.06
CA THR A 38 -19.66 33.05 30.62
C THR A 38 -18.59 32.01 30.88
N THR A 39 -18.83 31.22 31.91
CA THR A 39 -18.17 29.95 32.21
C THR A 39 -18.14 29.08 30.95
N THR A 40 -17.02 29.04 30.21
CA THR A 40 -16.72 27.87 29.38
C THR A 40 -16.25 26.79 30.34
N ALA A 41 -17.22 26.13 30.97
CA ALA A 41 -17.02 24.80 31.49
C ALA A 41 -16.34 23.99 30.39
N SER A 42 -15.28 23.28 30.75
CA SER A 42 -14.77 22.15 29.98
C SER A 42 -15.98 21.36 29.49
N LYS A 43 -16.23 21.37 28.17
CA LYS A 43 -17.21 20.45 27.61
C LYS A 43 -16.78 19.07 28.08
N THR A 44 -17.69 18.47 28.81
CA THR A 44 -17.69 17.08 29.23
C THR A 44 -17.26 16.18 28.07
N ASP A 45 -16.62 15.09 28.45
CA ASP A 45 -16.16 13.93 27.67
C ASP A 45 -17.34 13.26 26.94
N GLU A 46 -18.00 13.99 26.02
CA GLU A 46 -19.06 13.44 25.19
C GLU A 46 -18.42 12.47 24.19
N PRO A 47 -18.87 11.20 24.13
CA PRO A 47 -18.35 10.25 23.17
C PRO A 47 -18.46 10.82 21.77
N ARG A 48 -17.32 10.93 21.08
CA ARG A 48 -17.28 11.35 19.69
C ARG A 48 -18.24 10.48 18.89
N THR A 49 -19.18 11.11 18.19
CA THR A 49 -20.03 10.41 17.22
C THR A 49 -19.23 10.27 15.93
N TYR A 50 -18.83 9.04 15.62
CA TYR A 50 -18.18 8.72 14.35
C TYR A 50 -19.20 8.73 13.22
N LYS A 51 -18.78 9.16 12.03
CA LYS A 51 -19.57 9.00 10.82
C LYS A 51 -19.88 7.54 10.54
N SER A 52 -21.05 7.26 10.01
CA SER A 52 -21.38 5.91 9.56
C SER A 52 -20.56 5.53 8.32
N THR A 53 -20.37 4.24 8.09
CA THR A 53 -19.74 3.70 6.87
C THR A 53 -20.46 4.18 5.59
N ALA A 54 -21.79 4.35 5.65
CA ALA A 54 -22.57 4.87 4.54
C ALA A 54 -22.25 6.35 4.23
N ASP A 55 -22.06 7.19 5.27
CA ASP A 55 -21.69 8.59 5.10
C ASP A 55 -20.28 8.73 4.51
N ILE A 56 -19.32 7.93 5.00
CA ILE A 56 -17.96 7.87 4.45
C ILE A 56 -17.99 7.47 2.97
N THR A 57 -18.81 6.47 2.63
CA THR A 57 -18.96 6.01 1.24
C THR A 57 -19.54 7.10 0.34
N ALA A 58 -20.59 7.80 0.78
CA ALA A 58 -21.20 8.87 0.01
C ALA A 58 -20.26 10.07 -0.20
N GLU A 59 -19.46 10.42 0.81
CA GLU A 59 -18.43 11.45 0.68
C GLU A 59 -17.33 11.01 -0.28
N TYR A 60 -16.87 9.76 -0.18
CA TYR A 60 -15.86 9.21 -1.10
C TYR A 60 -16.32 9.30 -2.55
N GLU A 61 -17.53 8.84 -2.90
CA GLU A 61 -18.04 8.89 -4.27
C GLU A 61 -18.16 10.34 -4.79
N THR A 62 -18.45 11.29 -3.91
CA THR A 62 -18.48 12.72 -4.26
C THR A 62 -17.07 13.24 -4.58
N PHE A 63 -16.07 12.92 -3.75
CA PHE A 63 -14.68 13.33 -3.97
C PHE A 63 -14.09 12.66 -5.21
N LYS A 64 -14.28 11.34 -5.33
CA LYS A 64 -13.85 10.52 -6.47
C LYS A 64 -14.37 11.09 -7.78
N THR A 65 -15.69 11.29 -7.89
CA THR A 65 -16.31 11.83 -9.12
C THR A 65 -15.64 13.13 -9.56
N ARG A 66 -15.54 14.11 -8.64
CA ARG A 66 -14.97 15.42 -8.94
C ARG A 66 -13.47 15.37 -9.25
N TRP A 67 -12.73 14.52 -8.54
CA TRP A 67 -11.29 14.43 -8.72
C TRP A 67 -10.90 13.70 -10.00
N ARG A 68 -11.66 12.66 -10.40
CA ARG A 68 -11.40 11.93 -11.64
C ARG A 68 -11.60 12.77 -12.90
N GLU A 69 -12.33 13.88 -12.82
CA GLU A 69 -12.46 14.88 -13.89
C GLU A 69 -11.24 15.81 -14.00
N THR A 70 -10.31 15.79 -13.03
CA THR A 70 -9.17 16.69 -13.01
C THR A 70 -8.05 16.24 -13.97
N PRO A 71 -7.22 17.18 -14.47
CA PRO A 71 -6.01 16.84 -15.22
C PRO A 71 -5.01 15.99 -14.40
N CYS A 72 -5.01 16.11 -13.07
CA CYS A 72 -4.13 15.34 -12.20
C CYS A 72 -4.39 13.83 -12.36
N HIS A 73 -5.66 13.42 -12.22
CA HIS A 73 -6.06 12.03 -12.41
C HIS A 73 -5.70 11.50 -13.80
N GLY A 74 -5.98 12.26 -14.86
CA GLY A 74 -5.63 11.89 -16.23
C GLY A 74 -4.12 11.67 -16.42
N LYS A 75 -3.29 12.53 -15.83
CA LYS A 75 -1.83 12.42 -15.88
C LYS A 75 -1.29 11.20 -15.11
N ILE A 76 -1.89 10.85 -13.96
CA ILE A 76 -1.50 9.63 -13.21
C ILE A 76 -1.73 8.41 -14.09
N ARG A 77 -2.91 8.33 -14.72
CA ARG A 77 -3.25 7.21 -15.61
C ARG A 77 -2.27 7.08 -16.76
N GLU A 78 -1.92 8.20 -17.38
CA GLU A 78 -1.01 8.21 -18.51
C GLU A 78 0.42 7.84 -18.10
N LEU A 79 0.91 8.37 -16.97
CA LEU A 79 2.21 8.03 -16.41
C LEU A 79 2.35 6.51 -16.23
N VAL A 80 1.36 5.87 -15.61
CA VAL A 80 1.39 4.42 -15.38
C VAL A 80 1.30 3.65 -16.69
N ARG A 81 0.36 4.02 -17.57
CA ARG A 81 0.14 3.35 -18.86
C ARG A 81 1.38 3.37 -19.76
N GLN A 82 2.08 4.51 -19.83
CA GLN A 82 3.26 4.65 -20.69
C GLN A 82 4.45 3.79 -20.23
N ASN A 83 4.49 3.41 -18.95
CA ASN A 83 5.68 2.81 -18.34
C ASN A 83 5.48 1.34 -17.93
N VAL A 84 4.24 0.82 -17.90
CA VAL A 84 3.93 -0.57 -17.49
C VAL A 84 4.65 -1.65 -18.32
N GLY A 85 4.93 -1.36 -19.59
CA GLY A 85 5.62 -2.30 -20.50
C GLY A 85 7.13 -2.42 -20.24
N THR A 86 7.77 -1.41 -19.68
CA THR A 86 9.25 -1.32 -19.56
C THR A 86 9.77 -1.48 -18.14
N HIS A 87 8.86 -1.58 -17.16
CA HIS A 87 9.21 -1.66 -15.75
C HIS A 87 8.70 -2.95 -15.10
N ARG A 88 9.23 -3.24 -13.92
CA ARG A 88 8.95 -4.46 -13.19
C ARG A 88 7.47 -4.54 -12.81
N ARG A 89 6.93 -5.76 -12.91
CA ARG A 89 5.55 -6.05 -12.59
C ARG A 89 5.27 -5.86 -11.10
N VAL A 90 4.08 -5.34 -10.80
CA VAL A 90 3.51 -5.28 -9.44
C VAL A 90 2.54 -6.44 -9.25
N ARG A 91 2.65 -7.18 -8.15
CA ARG A 91 1.80 -8.33 -7.84
C ARG A 91 0.87 -8.12 -6.65
N ARG A 92 1.19 -7.16 -5.78
CA ARG A 92 0.34 -6.73 -4.66
C ARG A 92 0.59 -5.25 -4.39
N ALA A 93 -0.35 -4.59 -3.73
CA ALA A 93 -0.25 -3.17 -3.42
C ALA A 93 -0.52 -2.93 -1.93
N VAL A 94 0.28 -2.05 -1.35
CA VAL A 94 0.22 -1.66 0.06
C VAL A 94 0.05 -0.14 0.13
N CYS A 95 -1.00 0.31 0.80
CA CYS A 95 -1.24 1.72 1.08
C CYS A 95 -1.02 2.02 2.56
N LEU A 96 -0.02 2.86 2.86
CA LEU A 96 0.37 3.22 4.22
C LEU A 96 -0.05 4.66 4.52
N GLY A 97 -0.73 4.83 5.64
CA GLY A 97 -0.89 6.16 6.24
C GLY A 97 -1.77 7.13 5.45
N VAL A 98 -2.83 6.64 4.80
CA VAL A 98 -3.75 7.49 4.01
C VAL A 98 -4.57 8.45 4.89
N GLY A 99 -4.57 8.26 6.20
CA GLY A 99 -5.39 8.98 7.17
C GLY A 99 -6.82 8.42 7.29
N THR A 100 -7.49 8.78 8.39
CA THR A 100 -8.92 8.50 8.59
C THR A 100 -9.79 9.33 7.65
N PHE A 101 -10.92 8.77 7.22
CA PHE A 101 -11.92 9.48 6.40
C PHE A 101 -12.86 10.33 7.27
N ASP A 102 -12.80 10.16 8.59
CA ASP A 102 -13.52 10.98 9.58
C ASP A 102 -12.54 11.61 10.58
N PRO A 103 -11.86 12.72 10.23
CA PRO A 103 -10.93 13.39 11.15
C PRO A 103 -11.66 14.06 12.33
N GLU A 104 -11.06 14.00 13.53
CA GLU A 104 -11.65 14.51 14.79
C GLU A 104 -12.06 15.98 14.77
N ASP A 105 -11.29 16.81 14.07
CA ASP A 105 -11.55 18.23 13.94
C ASP A 105 -12.54 18.57 12.82
N GLY A 106 -13.04 17.57 12.09
CA GLY A 106 -13.86 17.73 10.90
C GLY A 106 -13.13 18.46 9.76
N GLY A 107 -11.79 18.54 9.83
CA GLY A 107 -10.96 19.32 8.93
C GLY A 107 -11.16 18.93 7.47
N TRP A 108 -11.64 19.87 6.67
CA TRP A 108 -11.96 19.62 5.26
C TRP A 108 -10.73 19.19 4.44
N ASP A 109 -9.58 19.83 4.66
CA ASP A 109 -8.33 19.51 3.93
C ASP A 109 -7.83 18.09 4.25
N ALA A 110 -7.85 17.68 5.52
CA ALA A 110 -7.42 16.36 5.94
C ALA A 110 -8.32 15.27 5.33
N LYS A 111 -9.64 15.44 5.46
CA LYS A 111 -10.64 14.55 4.88
C LYS A 111 -10.51 14.44 3.36
N ARG A 112 -10.42 15.58 2.66
CA ARG A 112 -10.25 15.60 1.21
C ARG A 112 -8.98 14.86 0.83
N ARG A 113 -7.84 15.18 1.46
CA ARG A 113 -6.56 14.52 1.16
C ARG A 113 -6.67 12.99 1.29
N SER A 114 -7.28 12.48 2.36
CA SER A 114 -7.44 11.02 2.55
C SER A 114 -8.23 10.37 1.42
N HIS A 115 -9.37 10.95 1.01
CA HIS A 115 -10.14 10.42 -0.13
C HIS A 115 -9.40 10.52 -1.46
N ILE A 116 -8.68 11.63 -1.69
CA ILE A 116 -7.96 11.87 -2.94
C ILE A 116 -6.72 10.99 -3.07
N GLN A 117 -5.99 10.78 -1.98
CA GLN A 117 -4.87 9.84 -1.94
C GLN A 117 -5.34 8.39 -2.09
N LEU A 118 -6.48 8.02 -1.48
CA LEU A 118 -7.12 6.72 -1.71
C LEU A 118 -7.44 6.53 -3.20
N ASP A 119 -8.16 7.47 -3.83
CA ASP A 119 -8.51 7.31 -5.26
C ASP A 119 -7.28 7.40 -6.18
N GLY A 120 -6.25 8.14 -5.77
CA GLY A 120 -4.94 8.16 -6.43
C GLY A 120 -4.25 6.79 -6.42
N PHE A 121 -4.22 6.13 -5.26
CA PHE A 121 -3.73 4.76 -5.13
C PHE A 121 -4.53 3.78 -6.00
N LEU A 122 -5.86 3.83 -5.90
CA LEU A 122 -6.75 2.95 -6.66
C LEU A 122 -6.64 3.19 -8.17
N THR A 123 -6.43 4.43 -8.60
CA THR A 123 -6.18 4.76 -10.02
C THR A 123 -4.93 4.07 -10.55
N VAL A 124 -3.83 4.06 -9.78
CA VAL A 124 -2.60 3.36 -10.17
C VAL A 124 -2.88 1.86 -10.33
N VAL A 125 -3.52 1.24 -9.35
CA VAL A 125 -3.87 -0.18 -9.38
C VAL A 125 -4.82 -0.51 -10.53
N GLU A 126 -5.88 0.28 -10.74
CA GLU A 126 -6.84 0.13 -11.83
C GLU A 126 -6.14 0.11 -13.19
N VAL A 127 -5.17 1.02 -13.42
CA VAL A 127 -4.43 1.07 -14.70
C VAL A 127 -3.54 -0.15 -14.89
N LEU A 128 -2.87 -0.62 -13.83
CA LEU A 128 -2.05 -1.83 -13.87
C LEU A 128 -2.89 -3.09 -14.17
N CYS A 129 -4.17 -3.11 -13.80
CA CYS A 129 -5.11 -4.20 -14.08
C CYS A 129 -5.89 -4.06 -15.41
N THR A 130 -5.66 -3.01 -16.20
CA THR A 130 -6.40 -2.84 -17.47
C THR A 130 -6.08 -3.94 -18.48
N PRO A 131 -6.99 -4.28 -19.42
CA PRO A 131 -6.72 -5.26 -20.48
C PRO A 131 -5.46 -4.95 -21.30
N THR A 132 -5.17 -3.66 -21.53
CA THR A 132 -3.94 -3.21 -22.19
C THR A 132 -2.66 -3.51 -21.41
N ALA A 133 -2.76 -3.73 -20.10
CA ALA A 133 -1.68 -4.20 -19.23
C ALA A 133 -1.84 -5.70 -18.86
N ALA A 134 -2.98 -6.33 -19.19
CA ALA A 134 -3.35 -7.67 -18.72
C ALA A 134 -2.54 -8.80 -19.37
N GLU A 135 -1.88 -8.58 -20.51
CA GLU A 135 -0.87 -9.52 -21.01
C GLU A 135 0.32 -9.64 -20.04
N ILE A 136 0.55 -8.59 -19.23
CA ILE A 136 1.64 -8.50 -18.26
C ILE A 136 1.12 -8.76 -16.83
N TYR A 137 -0.13 -8.43 -16.51
CA TYR A 137 -0.70 -8.45 -15.16
C TYR A 137 -1.90 -9.41 -15.02
N SER A 138 -2.04 -10.03 -13.84
CA SER A 138 -3.16 -10.90 -13.47
C SER A 138 -4.44 -10.07 -13.27
N GLU A 139 -5.60 -10.72 -13.38
CA GLU A 139 -6.92 -10.05 -13.31
C GLU A 139 -7.14 -9.20 -12.05
N SER A 140 -6.43 -9.46 -10.95
CA SER A 140 -6.47 -8.60 -9.77
C SER A 140 -5.12 -8.45 -9.08
N ILE A 141 -4.88 -7.26 -8.52
CA ILE A 141 -3.79 -6.94 -7.61
C ILE A 141 -4.40 -6.79 -6.21
N PRO A 142 -4.12 -7.69 -5.26
CA PRO A 142 -4.61 -7.54 -3.89
C PRO A 142 -4.04 -6.27 -3.26
N CYS A 143 -4.90 -5.54 -2.56
CA CYS A 143 -4.57 -4.28 -1.91
C CYS A 143 -4.77 -4.38 -0.41
N SER A 144 -3.74 -4.03 0.37
CA SER A 144 -3.83 -3.91 1.82
C SER A 144 -3.58 -2.47 2.29
N PHE A 145 -4.28 -2.07 3.33
CA PHE A 145 -4.22 -0.74 3.93
C PHE A 145 -3.82 -0.83 5.39
N GLN A 146 -2.91 0.04 5.81
CA GLN A 146 -2.51 0.17 7.22
C GLN A 146 -2.43 1.65 7.60
N GLU A 147 -3.25 2.05 8.56
CA GLU A 147 -3.31 3.41 9.11
C GLU A 147 -3.68 3.33 10.60
N PRO A 148 -2.83 3.82 11.51
CA PRO A 148 -3.09 3.77 12.94
C PRO A 148 -4.33 4.55 13.39
N ARG A 149 -4.83 5.49 12.58
CA ARG A 149 -6.01 6.29 12.88
C ARG A 149 -7.31 5.73 12.33
N PHE A 150 -7.31 4.58 11.66
CA PHE A 150 -8.55 4.00 11.18
C PHE A 150 -9.52 3.71 12.33
N THR A 151 -10.75 4.17 12.14
CA THR A 151 -11.89 3.78 12.94
C THR A 151 -12.47 2.45 12.39
N PRO A 152 -13.31 1.74 13.16
CA PRO A 152 -14.01 0.57 12.65
C PRO A 152 -14.80 0.85 11.36
N ASN A 153 -15.36 2.05 11.22
CA ASN A 153 -16.13 2.46 10.04
C ASN A 153 -15.23 2.78 8.84
N ASP A 154 -14.00 3.28 9.07
CA ASP A 154 -12.99 3.42 8.00
C ASP A 154 -12.60 2.03 7.46
N ALA A 155 -12.38 1.06 8.37
CA ALA A 155 -12.00 -0.29 8.01
C ALA A 155 -13.12 -1.03 7.25
N GLU A 156 -14.37 -0.89 7.73
CA GLU A 156 -15.54 -1.43 7.05
C GLU A 156 -15.73 -0.80 5.66
N PHE A 157 -15.54 0.51 5.53
CA PHE A 157 -15.60 1.22 4.25
C PHE A 157 -14.59 0.66 3.23
N LEU A 158 -13.33 0.49 3.62
CA LEU A 158 -12.29 -0.10 2.74
C LEU A 158 -12.56 -1.57 2.43
N THR A 159 -13.09 -2.33 3.39
CA THR A 159 -13.49 -3.73 3.18
C THR A 159 -14.64 -3.83 2.17
N ASN A 160 -15.61 -2.91 2.23
CA ASN A 160 -16.70 -2.83 1.26
C ASN A 160 -16.24 -2.46 -0.16
N LEU A 161 -15.06 -1.83 -0.30
CA LEU A 161 -14.38 -1.63 -1.59
C LEU A 161 -13.62 -2.87 -2.08
N GLY A 162 -13.58 -3.94 -1.29
CA GLY A 162 -12.88 -5.19 -1.62
C GLY A 162 -11.40 -5.21 -1.24
N HIS A 163 -10.98 -4.38 -0.28
CA HIS A 163 -9.60 -4.29 0.18
C HIS A 163 -9.41 -4.85 1.58
N GLU A 164 -8.17 -5.27 1.87
CA GLU A 164 -7.80 -5.74 3.21
C GLU A 164 -7.34 -4.56 4.06
N VAL A 165 -7.82 -4.48 5.30
CA VAL A 165 -7.29 -3.55 6.31
C VAL A 165 -6.54 -4.36 7.34
N VAL A 166 -5.27 -4.02 7.55
CA VAL A 166 -4.37 -4.78 8.41
C VAL A 166 -3.79 -3.92 9.52
N GLU A 167 -3.55 -4.55 10.65
CA GLU A 167 -2.86 -3.93 11.80
C GLU A 167 -1.34 -3.93 11.60
N SER A 168 -0.67 -2.95 12.20
CA SER A 168 0.80 -2.91 12.25
C SER A 168 1.35 -4.15 12.97
N PRO A 169 2.42 -4.80 12.46
CA PRO A 169 3.27 -4.38 11.33
C PRO A 169 2.96 -5.06 9.98
N ARG A 170 1.78 -5.68 9.80
CA ARG A 170 1.54 -6.60 8.67
C ARG A 170 1.76 -5.99 7.29
N ALA A 171 1.38 -4.72 7.08
CA ALA A 171 1.59 -4.09 5.78
C ALA A 171 3.07 -3.86 5.49
N PHE A 172 3.89 -3.56 6.51
CA PHE A 172 5.35 -3.47 6.36
C PHE A 172 5.94 -4.84 6.00
N GLU A 173 5.46 -5.90 6.67
CA GLU A 173 5.97 -7.25 6.45
C GLU A 173 5.63 -7.81 5.07
N ALA A 174 4.56 -7.29 4.44
CA ALA A 174 4.11 -7.67 3.10
C ALA A 174 4.88 -6.96 1.96
N VAL A 175 5.78 -6.02 2.27
CA VAL A 175 6.60 -5.37 1.25
C VAL A 175 7.71 -6.33 0.80
N ASP A 176 7.68 -6.67 -0.49
CA ASP A 176 8.74 -7.37 -1.19
C ASP A 176 9.01 -6.66 -2.53
N GLU A 177 9.89 -7.23 -3.34
CA GLU A 177 10.32 -6.61 -4.57
C GLU A 177 9.26 -6.55 -5.69
N ASP A 178 8.11 -7.21 -5.55
CA ASP A 178 6.98 -7.19 -6.46
C ASP A 178 5.81 -6.33 -5.93
N THR A 179 6.01 -5.61 -4.83
CA THR A 179 4.98 -4.78 -4.20
C THR A 179 4.92 -3.37 -4.81
N LEU A 180 3.73 -2.78 -4.91
CA LEU A 180 3.52 -1.34 -4.97
C LEU A 180 3.39 -0.81 -3.55
N VAL A 181 4.29 0.07 -3.12
CA VAL A 181 4.16 0.80 -1.85
C VAL A 181 3.68 2.21 -2.13
N PHE A 182 2.51 2.56 -1.60
CA PHE A 182 1.94 3.90 -1.67
C PHE A 182 1.91 4.51 -0.27
N ALA A 183 2.81 5.46 -0.04
CA ALA A 183 3.13 5.97 1.29
C ALA A 183 3.48 7.46 1.21
N ILE A 184 2.46 8.30 1.02
CA ILE A 184 2.63 9.75 0.81
C ILE A 184 2.74 10.47 2.16
N HIS A 185 3.63 11.46 2.27
CA HIS A 185 3.85 12.27 3.48
C HIS A 185 4.19 11.46 4.74
N MET A 186 4.85 10.31 4.56
CA MET A 186 5.33 9.52 5.68
C MET A 186 6.68 10.04 6.19
N TYR A 187 6.92 9.82 7.48
CA TYR A 187 8.19 10.13 8.12
C TYR A 187 9.23 9.06 7.84
N ARG A 188 10.51 9.43 7.95
CA ARG A 188 11.66 8.54 7.74
C ARG A 188 11.52 7.15 8.41
N PRO A 189 11.13 7.02 9.71
CA PRO A 189 11.02 5.70 10.33
C PRO A 189 9.99 4.77 9.65
N ILE A 190 8.93 5.35 9.06
CA ILE A 190 7.92 4.57 8.34
C ILE A 190 8.48 4.07 7.00
N TYR A 191 9.26 4.89 6.29
CA TYR A 191 9.96 4.46 5.08
C TYR A 191 11.06 3.44 5.38
N GLU A 192 11.82 3.61 6.46
CA GLU A 192 12.82 2.63 6.89
C GLU A 192 12.16 1.29 7.23
N ALA A 193 11.05 1.29 7.98
CA ALA A 193 10.31 0.07 8.31
C ALA A 193 9.69 -0.61 7.08
N ALA A 194 9.08 0.17 6.17
CA ALA A 194 8.44 -0.38 4.97
C ALA A 194 9.44 -0.94 3.95
N LEU A 195 10.66 -0.39 3.89
CA LEU A 195 11.69 -0.74 2.91
C LEU A 195 12.83 -1.58 3.51
N GLU A 196 12.70 -2.03 4.76
CA GLU A 196 13.74 -2.73 5.51
C GLU A 196 14.19 -4.02 4.81
N LYS A 197 13.22 -4.81 4.33
CA LYS A 197 13.46 -6.15 3.77
C LYS A 197 13.84 -6.12 2.29
N ALA A 198 13.22 -5.22 1.55
CA ALA A 198 13.29 -5.17 0.10
C ALA A 198 12.89 -3.77 -0.40
N LEU A 199 13.52 -3.35 -1.50
CA LEU A 199 12.98 -2.26 -2.29
C LEU A 199 11.80 -2.80 -3.12
N PRO A 200 10.69 -2.06 -3.27
CA PRO A 200 9.51 -2.52 -3.99
C PRO A 200 9.68 -2.50 -5.51
N ALA A 201 8.70 -3.01 -6.26
CA ALA A 201 8.66 -2.83 -7.71
C ALA A 201 8.31 -1.37 -8.05
N MET A 202 7.35 -0.81 -7.32
CA MET A 202 6.90 0.57 -7.46
C MET A 202 6.75 1.21 -6.10
N PHE A 203 7.21 2.45 -5.96
CA PHE A 203 7.04 3.26 -4.76
C PHE A 203 6.43 4.61 -5.14
N VAL A 204 5.40 5.03 -4.44
CA VAL A 204 4.82 6.37 -4.52
C VAL A 204 4.88 7.00 -3.14
N GLY A 205 5.65 8.08 -3.03
CA GLY A 205 5.91 8.72 -1.74
C GLY A 205 6.85 9.91 -1.90
N THR A 206 7.46 10.33 -0.80
CA THR A 206 8.37 11.49 -0.79
C THR A 206 9.71 11.12 -1.45
N GLY A 207 10.14 11.91 -2.44
CA GLY A 207 11.38 11.67 -3.19
C GLY A 207 12.66 11.88 -2.37
N TRP A 208 13.76 11.28 -2.84
CA TRP A 208 15.07 11.36 -2.17
C TRP A 208 15.61 12.80 -2.17
N ASP A 209 15.35 13.54 -3.23
CA ASP A 209 15.66 14.95 -3.42
C ASP A 209 15.14 15.85 -2.28
N VAL A 210 14.01 15.48 -1.69
CA VAL A 210 13.45 16.19 -0.52
C VAL A 210 14.26 15.92 0.74
N TRP A 211 14.91 14.76 0.84
CA TRP A 211 15.65 14.32 2.03
C TRP A 211 17.13 14.70 1.96
N ASP A 212 17.76 14.60 0.78
CA ASP A 212 19.20 14.80 0.52
C ASP A 212 19.72 16.21 0.88
N GLY A 213 18.83 17.20 1.05
CA GLY A 213 19.17 18.57 1.43
C GLY A 213 18.69 19.02 2.82
N VAL A 214 17.89 18.22 3.54
CA VAL A 214 17.23 18.64 4.79
C VAL A 214 18.13 18.35 6.00
N GLY A 215 19.25 19.07 6.06
CA GLY A 215 19.99 19.52 7.27
C GLY A 215 20.32 18.55 8.40
N THR A 216 20.06 17.25 8.30
CA THR A 216 20.13 16.30 9.42
C THR A 216 20.57 14.89 9.04
N LEU A 217 20.55 14.51 7.76
CA LEU A 217 21.05 13.21 7.33
C LEU A 217 22.57 13.23 7.28
N LYS A 218 23.21 12.33 8.03
CA LYS A 218 24.63 12.04 7.88
C LYS A 218 24.83 11.15 6.65
N GLU A 219 26.05 11.13 6.14
CA GLU A 219 26.45 10.21 5.08
C GLU A 219 26.12 8.76 5.47
N GLY A 220 25.44 8.04 4.58
CA GLY A 220 25.00 6.65 4.80
C GLY A 220 23.69 6.49 5.58
N GLU A 221 23.08 7.58 6.07
CA GLU A 221 21.74 7.51 6.66
C GLU A 221 20.65 7.43 5.60
N PHE A 222 19.54 6.76 5.95
CA PHE A 222 18.37 6.59 5.09
C PHE A 222 18.66 5.88 3.74
N LYS A 223 19.57 4.90 3.81
CA LYS A 223 20.08 4.13 2.68
C LYS A 223 18.98 3.53 1.79
N CYS A 224 17.85 3.08 2.34
CA CYS A 224 16.77 2.52 1.52
C CYS A 224 16.24 3.49 0.45
N MET A 225 16.12 4.79 0.77
CA MET A 225 15.69 5.77 -0.22
C MET A 225 16.80 6.16 -1.20
N SER A 226 18.05 6.25 -0.74
CA SER A 226 19.20 6.48 -1.62
C SER A 226 19.37 5.32 -2.61
N ASP A 227 19.37 4.08 -2.14
CA ASP A 227 19.46 2.88 -2.98
C ASP A 227 18.30 2.82 -3.99
N MET A 228 17.08 3.17 -3.56
CA MET A 228 15.93 3.22 -4.45
C MET A 228 16.08 4.31 -5.51
N HIS A 229 16.59 5.49 -5.14
CA HIS A 229 16.87 6.57 -6.08
C HIS A 229 17.89 6.16 -7.14
N ASP A 230 18.93 5.40 -6.76
CA ASP A 230 19.97 4.94 -7.68
C ASP A 230 19.52 3.79 -8.57
N SER A 231 18.66 2.90 -8.07
CA SER A 231 18.27 1.65 -8.76
C SER A 231 16.93 1.73 -9.51
N HIS A 232 16.07 2.70 -9.20
CA HIS A 232 14.75 2.84 -9.80
C HIS A 232 14.70 4.07 -10.69
N LYS A 233 13.87 4.02 -11.73
CA LYS A 233 13.57 5.22 -12.51
C LYS A 233 12.61 6.10 -11.72
N GLN A 234 13.00 7.35 -11.48
CA GLN A 234 12.15 8.37 -10.86
C GLN A 234 11.27 9.06 -11.90
N PHE A 235 10.03 9.34 -11.51
CA PHE A 235 9.06 10.13 -12.25
C PHE A 235 8.45 11.20 -11.34
N GLU A 236 8.21 12.38 -11.90
CA GLU A 236 7.39 13.38 -11.23
C GLU A 236 5.96 12.85 -11.03
N PHE A 237 5.44 12.92 -9.81
CA PHE A 237 4.05 12.56 -9.57
C PHE A 237 3.14 13.76 -9.86
N PRO A 238 2.04 13.58 -10.61
CA PRO A 238 1.13 14.67 -10.93
C PRO A 238 0.57 15.39 -9.70
N GLN A 239 0.54 16.72 -9.77
CA GLN A 239 0.08 17.57 -8.67
C GLN A 239 -1.43 17.85 -8.76
N ASP A 240 -2.10 17.86 -7.61
CA ASP A 240 -3.54 18.08 -7.44
C ASP A 240 -3.86 19.59 -7.39
N GLY A 241 -3.59 20.29 -8.48
CA GLY A 241 -3.84 21.74 -8.59
C GLY A 241 -3.10 22.53 -7.51
N THR A 242 -3.84 23.29 -6.70
CA THR A 242 -3.31 24.06 -5.57
C THR A 242 -3.38 23.31 -4.23
N TYR A 243 -3.86 22.07 -4.23
CA TYR A 243 -3.96 21.25 -3.02
C TYR A 243 -2.65 20.52 -2.74
N THR A 244 -2.43 20.21 -1.47
CA THR A 244 -1.20 19.55 -1.02
C THR A 244 -1.27 18.02 -1.06
N SER A 245 -2.35 17.43 -1.60
CA SER A 245 -2.61 15.97 -1.60
C SER A 245 -1.42 15.14 -2.09
N PHE A 246 -0.69 15.62 -3.10
CA PHE A 246 0.49 14.96 -3.69
C PHE A 246 1.76 15.83 -3.62
N SER A 247 1.79 16.80 -2.68
CA SER A 247 2.95 17.66 -2.51
C SER A 247 4.20 16.83 -2.20
N SER A 248 5.34 17.20 -2.80
CA SER A 248 6.62 16.50 -2.64
C SER A 248 6.58 15.01 -2.95
N THR A 249 5.61 14.54 -3.75
CA THR A 249 5.46 13.13 -4.11
C THR A 249 6.13 12.84 -5.45
N CYS A 250 6.84 11.71 -5.53
CA CYS A 250 7.35 11.14 -6.77
C CYS A 250 6.92 9.67 -6.90
N LEU A 251 7.14 9.11 -8.09
CA LEU A 251 7.02 7.68 -8.34
C LEU A 251 8.39 7.12 -8.68
N TYR A 252 8.85 6.12 -7.94
CA TYR A 252 9.98 5.28 -8.33
C TYR A 252 9.44 3.98 -8.89
N TRP A 253 9.93 3.56 -10.06
CA TRP A 253 9.58 2.28 -10.65
C TRP A 253 10.85 1.55 -11.08
N ARG A 254 11.00 0.31 -10.62
CA ARG A 254 12.14 -0.53 -11.00
C ARG A 254 12.06 -0.85 -12.50
N PRO A 255 13.09 -0.55 -13.30
CA PRO A 255 13.15 -1.02 -14.68
C PRO A 255 13.06 -2.55 -14.76
N LYS A 256 12.58 -3.10 -15.87
CA LYS A 256 12.79 -4.53 -16.14
C LYS A 256 14.29 -4.76 -16.26
N SER A 257 14.83 -5.77 -15.58
CA SER A 257 16.16 -6.25 -15.91
C SER A 257 16.15 -6.68 -17.36
N GLU A 258 17.13 -6.26 -18.15
CA GLU A 258 17.38 -6.89 -19.45
C GLU A 258 17.73 -8.35 -19.14
N GLU A 259 16.80 -9.28 -19.41
CA GLU A 259 17.16 -10.68 -19.49
C GLU A 259 18.15 -10.77 -20.64
N LEU A 260 19.44 -10.91 -20.31
CA LEU A 260 20.43 -11.36 -21.28
C LEU A 260 19.86 -12.63 -21.91
N PRO A 261 19.79 -12.71 -23.25
CA PRO A 261 19.29 -13.92 -23.90
C PRO A 261 20.10 -15.08 -23.37
N SER A 262 19.43 -16.02 -22.70
CA SER A 262 20.03 -17.29 -22.32
C SER A 262 20.55 -17.90 -23.61
N GLU A 263 21.88 -17.94 -23.76
CA GLU A 263 22.50 -18.66 -24.87
C GLU A 263 21.92 -20.08 -24.86
N GLY A 264 21.37 -20.47 -26.00
CA GLY A 264 20.72 -21.75 -26.19
C GLY A 264 21.66 -22.88 -25.78
N ILE A 265 21.20 -23.72 -24.86
CA ILE A 265 21.75 -25.08 -24.78
C ILE A 265 21.15 -25.80 -25.98
N GLU A 266 21.91 -25.78 -27.08
CA GLU A 266 21.67 -26.60 -28.25
C GLU A 266 21.73 -28.09 -27.89
N ASP A 267 20.88 -28.84 -28.59
CA ASP A 267 20.61 -30.26 -28.49
C ASP A 267 21.86 -31.16 -28.35
N ALA A 268 21.90 -31.94 -27.27
CA ALA A 268 22.61 -33.22 -27.27
C ALA A 268 21.65 -34.33 -27.68
N LYS A 269 21.66 -34.67 -28.98
CA LYS A 269 21.18 -35.95 -29.52
C LYS A 269 21.78 -37.09 -28.70
N VAL A 270 20.93 -37.83 -27.98
CA VAL A 270 21.29 -39.17 -27.49
C VAL A 270 20.90 -40.17 -28.58
N GLU A 271 21.91 -40.71 -29.24
CA GLU A 271 21.78 -41.93 -30.05
C GLU A 271 21.42 -43.10 -29.12
N THR A 272 20.22 -43.65 -29.29
CA THR A 272 19.84 -44.93 -28.68
C THR A 272 20.12 -46.04 -29.70
N GLU A 273 21.23 -46.75 -29.51
CA GLU A 273 21.46 -48.05 -30.13
C GLU A 273 20.50 -49.08 -29.54
N ALA A 274 19.82 -49.80 -30.43
CA ALA A 274 18.96 -50.92 -30.10
C ALA A 274 19.82 -52.14 -29.70
N VAL A 275 19.59 -52.66 -28.49
CA VAL A 275 19.98 -54.03 -28.14
C VAL A 275 18.72 -54.78 -27.71
N GLU A 276 18.47 -55.82 -28.48
CA GLU A 276 17.44 -56.84 -28.40
C GLU A 276 17.66 -57.70 -27.15
N GLU A 277 16.71 -57.74 -26.22
CA GLU A 277 16.67 -58.79 -25.19
C GLU A 277 15.27 -59.38 -25.03
N LYS A 278 15.30 -60.72 -24.93
CA LYS A 278 14.21 -61.68 -25.00
C LYS A 278 13.26 -61.64 -23.81
N GLU A 279 12.04 -62.07 -24.11
CA GLU A 279 11.00 -62.59 -23.23
C GLU A 279 11.51 -63.32 -21.97
N GLU A 280 10.91 -63.02 -20.81
CA GLU A 280 10.29 -64.07 -20.01
C GLU A 280 9.12 -63.53 -19.17
N SER A 281 8.13 -64.39 -18.99
CA SER A 281 6.78 -64.14 -18.49
C SER A 281 6.63 -64.48 -17.00
N LYS A 282 5.74 -63.76 -16.30
CA LYS A 282 4.79 -64.21 -15.24
C LYS A 282 4.25 -62.99 -14.49
N ASP A 283 2.97 -62.67 -14.63
CA ASP A 283 1.84 -63.20 -13.84
C ASP A 283 1.62 -62.44 -12.53
N SER A 284 0.60 -61.57 -12.49
CA SER A 284 -0.46 -61.54 -11.47
C SER A 284 -1.37 -60.31 -11.65
N THR A 285 -2.51 -60.58 -12.27
CA THR A 285 -3.91 -60.24 -11.90
C THR A 285 -4.14 -59.26 -10.73
N GLU A 286 -4.91 -58.17 -10.99
CA GLU A 286 -6.26 -57.87 -10.42
C GLU A 286 -6.74 -56.51 -10.96
N GLU A 287 -7.55 -56.49 -12.03
CA GLU A 287 -9.03 -56.35 -12.03
C GLU A 287 -9.59 -55.09 -11.35
N ARG A 288 -10.02 -54.09 -12.16
CA ARG A 288 -11.43 -53.68 -12.44
C ARG A 288 -11.92 -52.54 -11.53
N LYS A 289 -12.68 -51.52 -11.96
CA LYS A 289 -13.63 -51.28 -13.08
C LYS A 289 -13.69 -49.75 -13.31
N GLU A 290 -13.54 -49.26 -14.54
CA GLU A 290 -14.62 -48.91 -15.48
C GLU A 290 -15.72 -48.01 -14.89
N GLY A 291 -15.68 -46.75 -15.32
CA GLY A 291 -16.78 -45.79 -15.21
C GLY A 291 -17.51 -45.64 -16.55
N GLU A 292 -18.72 -45.10 -16.41
CA GLU A 292 -19.59 -44.52 -17.45
C GLU A 292 -20.28 -45.50 -18.43
N PRO A 293 -21.44 -45.14 -19.03
CA PRO A 293 -21.82 -43.78 -19.44
C PRO A 293 -23.29 -43.33 -19.23
N GLU A 294 -23.42 -41.99 -19.20
CA GLU A 294 -24.25 -41.12 -20.05
C GLU A 294 -25.79 -41.22 -20.12
N ALA A 295 -26.38 -40.02 -20.11
CA ALA A 295 -27.67 -39.56 -20.65
C ALA A 295 -29.00 -40.14 -20.12
N GLU A 296 -29.90 -39.26 -19.70
CA GLU A 296 -31.06 -38.80 -20.49
C GLU A 296 -32.10 -38.12 -19.55
N ALA A 297 -32.51 -36.90 -19.87
CA ALA A 297 -33.72 -36.28 -19.30
C ALA A 297 -34.93 -36.75 -20.15
N PRO A 298 -36.15 -36.92 -19.60
CA PRO A 298 -37.06 -35.77 -19.56
C PRO A 298 -38.19 -35.78 -18.50
N SER A 299 -38.56 -34.55 -18.09
CA SER A 299 -39.94 -34.05 -17.93
C SER A 299 -40.85 -34.45 -16.75
N ARG A 300 -41.61 -33.41 -16.33
CA ARG A 300 -43.00 -33.35 -15.78
C ARG A 300 -43.25 -33.37 -14.27
N SER A 301 -43.67 -32.18 -13.81
CA SER A 301 -44.88 -31.88 -13.01
C SER A 301 -45.35 -32.85 -11.91
N HIS A 302 -45.42 -32.37 -10.67
CA HIS A 302 -46.67 -32.03 -9.97
C HIS A 302 -46.41 -31.65 -8.50
N ALA A 303 -47.31 -30.79 -8.00
CA ALA A 303 -47.58 -30.38 -6.61
C ALA A 303 -46.69 -29.27 -6.03
#